data_AF-S9UQ95-F1
#
_entry.id   AF-S9UQ95-F1
#
_cell.length_a   1.000
_cell.length_b   1.000
_cell.length_c   1.000
_cell.angle_alpha   90.00
_cell.angle_beta   90.00
_cell.angle_gamma   90.00
#
_symmetry.space_group_name_H-M   'P 1'
#
loop_
_entity.id
_entity.type
_entity.pdbx_description
1 polymer ?
#
loop_
_entity_poly.entity_id
_entity_poly.type
_entity_poly.pdbx_seq_one_letter_code
_entity_poly.pdbx_strand_id
1 'polypeptide(L)'
;MFARRVCGSGLVATSFARHQSQKVQGDVIGIDLGTTNSCVATMDGDKPRVLENAEGFRTTPSVVAFKGNEKLVGLAAKRQAITNPASTFFAVKRLI
;
A
#
# COMPACT_ATOMS: atom_id res chain seq x y z
N MET A 1 12.75 38.00 45.85
CA MET A 1 11.30 37.91 45.56
C MET A 1 11.11 36.89 44.43
N PHE A 2 11.30 35.59 44.67
CA PHE A 2 10.24 34.64 45.04
C PHE A 2 8.91 34.87 44.31
N ALA A 3 8.73 34.19 43.19
CA ALA A 3 7.40 33.83 42.68
C ALA A 3 7.47 32.42 42.06
N ARG A 4 7.16 31.42 42.88
CA ARG A 4 6.73 30.09 42.46
C ARG A 4 5.48 30.24 41.59
N ARG A 5 5.43 29.59 40.43
CA ARG A 5 4.17 29.24 39.77
C ARG A 5 4.13 27.72 39.62
N VAL A 6 3.35 27.09 40.50
CA VAL A 6 2.92 25.70 40.39
C VAL A 6 1.59 25.71 39.65
N CYS A 7 1.53 25.04 38.50
CA CYS A 7 0.34 24.55 37.81
C CYS A 7 0.91 23.71 36.65
N GLY A 8 0.63 22.43 36.46
CA GLY A 8 -0.61 21.71 36.64
C GLY A 8 -0.70 20.79 35.42
N SER A 9 -1.06 19.54 35.68
CA SER A 9 -1.12 18.38 34.81
C SER A 9 -1.81 18.62 33.46
N GLY A 10 -1.34 17.91 32.42
CA GLY A 10 -2.17 17.53 31.28
C GLY A 10 -1.91 18.27 29.97
N LEU A 11 -1.07 17.69 29.12
CA LEU A 11 -1.50 17.12 27.83
C LEU A 11 -0.25 16.52 27.20
N VAL A 12 -0.20 15.19 27.11
CA VAL A 12 0.67 14.55 26.12
C VAL A 12 0.06 14.94 24.77
N ALA A 13 0.55 16.04 24.19
CA ALA A 13 0.39 16.27 22.77
C ALA A 13 1.17 15.14 22.10
N THR A 14 0.49 14.02 21.85
CA THR A 14 0.92 13.04 20.87
C THR A 14 1.00 13.81 19.57
N SER A 15 2.19 14.36 19.31
CA SER A 15 2.64 14.77 18.01
C SER A 15 2.23 13.63 17.08
N PHE A 16 1.19 13.86 16.27
CA PHE A 16 1.04 13.16 15.02
C PHE A 16 2.28 13.52 14.22
N ALA A 17 3.37 12.83 14.54
CA ALA A 17 4.63 12.97 13.88
C ALA A 17 4.35 12.60 12.43
N ARG A 18 4.24 13.61 11.56
CA ARG A 18 4.50 13.41 10.14
C ARG A 18 5.86 12.72 10.11
N HIS A 19 5.85 11.42 9.83
CA HIS A 19 7.06 10.69 9.47
C HIS A 19 7.57 11.39 8.21
N GLN A 20 8.46 12.37 8.40
CA GLN A 20 9.20 12.99 7.32
C GLN A 20 10.00 11.85 6.70
N SER A 21 9.66 11.52 5.45
CA SER A 21 10.37 10.52 4.67
C SER A 21 11.85 10.88 4.67
N GLN A 22 12.71 9.98 5.14
CA GLN A 22 14.15 10.14 4.97
C GLN A 22 14.48 10.28 3.48
N LYS A 23 15.64 10.87 3.17
CA LYS A 23 16.13 11.03 1.79
C LYS A 23 16.13 9.66 1.10
N VAL A 24 15.20 9.47 0.15
CA VAL A 24 14.98 8.20 -0.53
C VAL A 24 16.28 7.78 -1.22
N GLN A 25 16.76 6.59 -0.90
CA GLN A 25 17.87 5.94 -1.58
C GLN A 25 17.27 4.83 -2.45
N GLY A 26 17.20 5.06 -3.76
CA GLY A 26 16.60 4.15 -4.74
C GLY A 26 15.69 4.86 -5.73
N ASP A 27 15.25 4.11 -6.75
CA ASP A 27 14.34 4.62 -7.77
C ASP A 27 12.96 4.92 -7.19
N VAL A 28 12.40 6.06 -7.58
CA VAL A 28 11.03 6.43 -7.20
C VAL A 28 10.05 5.74 -8.14
N ILE A 29 9.07 5.07 -7.57
CA ILE A 29 8.01 4.39 -8.32
C ILE A 29 6.65 5.06 -8.10
N GLY A 30 5.86 5.12 -9.17
CA GLY A 30 4.44 5.44 -9.12
C GLY A 30 3.62 4.17 -8.96
N ILE A 31 2.71 4.14 -8.00
CA ILE A 31 1.78 3.03 -7.81
C ILE A 31 0.35 3.56 -7.92
N ASP A 32 -0.40 3.02 -8.89
CA ASP A 32 -1.83 3.20 -8.95
C ASP A 32 -2.51 1.97 -8.35
N LEU A 33 -3.09 2.15 -7.16
CA LEU A 33 -3.86 1.11 -6.48
C LEU A 33 -5.31 1.21 -6.92
N GLY A 34 -5.71 0.65 -8.05
CA GLY A 34 -7.11 0.66 -8.47
C GLY A 34 -7.95 -0.40 -7.71
N THR A 35 -9.27 -0.25 -7.74
CA THR A 35 -10.20 -1.20 -7.11
C THR A 35 -10.17 -2.59 -7.75
N THR A 36 -9.99 -2.64 -9.08
CA THR A 36 -10.04 -3.88 -9.86
C THR A 36 -8.66 -4.31 -10.33
N ASN A 37 -7.85 -3.38 -10.81
CA ASN A 37 -6.48 -3.62 -11.23
C ASN A 37 -5.58 -2.53 -10.64
N SER A 38 -4.32 -2.85 -10.44
CA SER A 38 -3.27 -1.95 -10.01
C SER A 38 -2.15 -1.90 -11.05
N CYS A 39 -1.42 -0.79 -11.07
CA CYS A 39 -0.34 -0.52 -12.01
C CYS A 39 0.88 0.02 -11.25
N VAL A 40 2.08 -0.31 -11.71
CA VAL A 40 3.34 0.24 -11.18
C VAL A 40 4.15 0.81 -12.33
N ALA A 41 4.70 1.99 -12.15
CA ALA A 41 5.54 2.66 -13.12
C ALA A 41 6.83 3.19 -12.49
N THR A 42 7.91 3.21 -13.26
CA THR A 42 9.17 3.87 -12.95
C THR A 42 9.30 5.14 -13.80
N MET A 43 10.18 6.04 -13.40
CA MET A 43 10.58 7.19 -14.20
C MET A 43 11.94 6.90 -14.87
N ASP A 44 11.94 6.75 -16.20
CA ASP A 44 13.16 6.62 -16.99
C ASP A 44 13.57 8.04 -17.45
N GLY A 45 14.25 8.76 -16.56
CA GLY A 45 14.47 10.20 -16.71
C GLY A 45 13.14 10.96 -16.61
N ASP A 46 12.79 11.73 -17.63
CA ASP A 46 11.54 12.51 -17.67
C ASP A 46 10.34 11.74 -18.22
N LYS A 47 10.52 10.46 -18.62
CA LYS A 47 9.46 9.65 -19.24
C LYS A 47 8.96 8.57 -18.28
N PRO A 48 7.64 8.48 -18.01
CA PRO A 48 7.09 7.39 -17.22
C PRO A 48 7.06 6.09 -18.04
N ARG A 49 7.48 4.99 -17.43
CA ARG A 49 7.41 3.64 -18.01
C ARG A 49 6.64 2.70 -17.07
N VAL A 50 5.58 2.09 -17.59
CA VAL A 50 4.82 1.07 -16.86
C VAL A 50 5.58 -0.26 -16.86
N LEU A 51 5.66 -0.89 -15.68
CA LEU A 51 6.31 -2.17 -15.50
C LEU A 51 5.37 -3.32 -15.88
N GLU A 52 5.94 -4.35 -16.50
CA GLU A 52 5.25 -5.62 -16.75
C GLU A 52 5.39 -6.53 -15.53
N ASN A 53 4.30 -7.20 -15.16
CA ASN A 53 4.31 -8.21 -14.11
C ASN A 53 4.90 -9.54 -14.59
N ALA A 54 5.00 -10.51 -13.69
CA ALA A 54 5.56 -11.83 -13.98
C ALA A 54 4.78 -12.58 -15.08
N GLU A 55 3.51 -12.22 -15.30
CA GLU A 55 2.64 -12.78 -16.33
C GLU A 55 2.65 -12.00 -17.65
N GLY A 56 3.48 -10.96 -17.78
CA GLY A 56 3.64 -10.15 -18.99
C GLY A 56 2.57 -9.07 -19.20
N PHE A 57 1.73 -8.80 -18.20
CA PHE A 57 0.73 -7.74 -18.25
C PHE A 57 1.23 -6.47 -17.57
N ARG A 58 0.80 -5.31 -18.09
CA ARG A 58 1.10 -3.99 -17.51
C ARG A 58 0.23 -3.59 -16.31
N THR A 59 -0.80 -4.38 -16.02
CA THR A 59 -1.66 -4.20 -14.85
C THR A 59 -1.87 -5.52 -14.17
N THR A 60 -2.01 -5.48 -12.86
CA THR A 60 -2.16 -6.66 -12.00
C THR A 60 -3.53 -6.60 -11.31
N PRO A 61 -4.34 -7.67 -11.33
CA PRO A 61 -5.60 -7.69 -10.60
C PRO A 61 -5.41 -7.36 -9.11
N SER A 62 -6.24 -6.47 -8.57
CA SER A 62 -6.26 -6.08 -7.15
C SER A 62 -6.98 -7.15 -6.32
N VAL A 63 -6.42 -8.36 -6.32
CA VAL A 63 -6.99 -9.56 -5.71
C VAL A 63 -5.91 -10.27 -4.90
N VAL A 64 -6.27 -10.70 -3.69
CA VAL A 64 -5.41 -11.47 -2.79
C VAL A 64 -6.17 -12.71 -2.35
N ALA A 65 -5.54 -13.89 -2.44
CA ALA A 65 -6.12 -15.14 -1.97
C ALA A 65 -5.19 -15.79 -0.94
N PHE A 66 -5.78 -16.31 0.13
CA PHE A 66 -5.05 -17.06 1.16
C PHE A 66 -5.28 -18.56 0.98
N LYS A 67 -4.20 -19.33 0.97
CA LYS A 67 -4.22 -20.80 0.88
C LYS A 67 -3.35 -21.38 1.98
N GLY A 68 -3.95 -21.64 3.14
CA GLY A 68 -3.19 -22.00 4.34
C GLY A 68 -2.23 -20.89 4.72
N ASN A 69 -0.93 -21.17 4.69
CA ASN A 69 0.13 -20.21 5.01
C ASN A 69 0.67 -19.44 3.77
N GLU A 70 0.19 -19.76 2.57
CA GLU A 70 0.60 -19.11 1.33
C GLU A 70 -0.34 -17.96 0.96
N LYS A 71 0.24 -16.85 0.47
CA LYS A 71 -0.49 -15.70 -0.07
C LYS A 71 -0.29 -15.64 -1.57
N LEU A 72 -1.38 -15.78 -2.31
CA LEU A 72 -1.42 -15.57 -3.75
C LEU A 72 -1.91 -14.14 -4.02
N VAL A 73 -1.31 -13.48 -5.01
CA VAL A 73 -1.64 -12.10 -5.39
C VAL A 73 -1.81 -12.03 -6.91
N GLY A 74 -2.64 -11.10 -7.40
CA GLY A 74 -2.74 -10.82 -8.83
C GLY A 74 -3.53 -11.89 -9.60
N LEU A 75 -3.01 -12.32 -10.74
CA LEU A 75 -3.72 -13.24 -11.62
C LEU A 75 -3.91 -14.62 -10.99
N ALA A 76 -2.91 -15.11 -10.26
CA ALA A 76 -2.99 -16.37 -9.53
C ALA A 76 -4.14 -16.35 -8.49
N ALA A 77 -4.26 -15.26 -7.73
CA ALA A 77 -5.36 -15.08 -6.78
C ALA A 77 -6.72 -14.99 -7.47
N LYS A 78 -6.81 -14.24 -8.59
CA LYS A 78 -8.04 -14.13 -9.36
C LYS A 78 -8.54 -15.48 -9.89
N ARG A 79 -7.62 -16.38 -10.30
CA ARG A 79 -7.97 -17.75 -10.72
C ARG A 79 -8.54 -18.59 -9.58
N GLN A 80 -8.10 -18.34 -8.34
CA GLN A 80 -8.61 -19.03 -7.15
C GLN A 80 -10.00 -18.57 -6.73
N ALA A 81 -10.53 -17.46 -7.25
CA ALA A 81 -11.85 -16.96 -6.85
C ALA A 81 -12.99 -17.97 -7.10
N ILE A 82 -12.84 -18.89 -8.07
CA ILE A 82 -13.83 -19.92 -8.38
C ILE A 82 -13.74 -21.09 -7.39
N THR A 83 -12.52 -21.55 -7.08
CA THR A 83 -12.27 -22.74 -6.26
C THR A 83 -12.15 -22.46 -4.76
N ASN A 84 -11.78 -21.24 -4.39
CA ASN A 84 -11.61 -20.76 -3.03
C ASN A 84 -12.20 -19.34 -2.87
N PRO A 85 -13.52 -19.17 -3.08
CA PRO A 85 -14.16 -17.85 -3.01
C PRO A 85 -14.10 -17.24 -1.61
N ALA A 86 -14.24 -18.05 -0.56
CA ALA A 86 -14.31 -17.57 0.82
C ALA A 86 -12.99 -16.93 1.32
N SER A 87 -11.85 -17.37 0.78
CA SER A 87 -10.53 -16.84 1.15
C SER A 87 -9.88 -15.99 0.05
N THR A 88 -10.67 -15.55 -0.94
CA THR A 88 -10.22 -14.68 -2.03
C THR A 88 -10.90 -13.31 -1.93
N PHE A 89 -10.10 -12.26 -1.77
CA PHE A 89 -10.55 -10.90 -1.50
C PHE A 89 -10.27 -9.98 -2.69
N PHE A 90 -11.26 -9.18 -3.06
CA PHE A 90 -11.20 -8.19 -4.15
C PHE A 90 -12.02 -6.95 -3.79
N ALA A 91 -11.85 -5.87 -4.55
CA ALA A 91 -12.55 -4.58 -4.33
C ALA A 91 -12.32 -3.95 -2.94
N VAL A 92 -11.27 -4.37 -2.22
CA VAL A 92 -10.93 -3.90 -0.87
C VAL A 92 -10.74 -2.39 -0.80
N LYS A 93 -10.27 -1.75 -1.90
CA LYS A 93 -10.15 -0.29 -1.97
C LYS A 93 -11.46 0.46 -1.73
N ARG A 94 -12.62 -0.18 -1.94
CA ARG A 94 -13.93 0.43 -1.65
C ARG A 94 -14.27 0.47 -0.14
N LEU A 95 -13.47 -0.20 0.69
CA LEU A 95 -13.70 -0.34 2.13
C LEU A 95 -12.72 0.50 2.97
N ILE A 96 -11.81 1.23 2.32
CA ILE A 96 -10.78 2.08 2.95
C ILE A 96 -10.99 3.56 2.63
#